data_AF-A0A932XKB2-F1
#
_entry.id   AF-A0A932XKB2-F1
#
_cell.length_a   1.000
_cell.length_b   1.000
_cell.length_c   1.000
_cell.angle_alpha   90.00
_cell.angle_beta   90.00
_cell.angle_gamma   90.00
#
_symmetry.space_group_name_H-M   'P 1'
#
loop_
_entity.id
_entity.type
_entity.pdbx_description
1 polymer ?
#
loop_
_entity_poly.entity_id
_entity_poly.type
_entity_poly.pdbx_seq_one_letter_code
_entity_poly.pdbx_strand_id
1 'polypeptide(L)'
;MPPEVANEVHPRNRLNELTGREWLYFLNSVDVTAYPVSGEAACGHNLRRQHPSPKPPQLMRKIVEFFTKSGEWVLDPFVGVGGTLLACSLSG
;
A
#
# COMPACT_ATOMS: atom_id res chain seq x y z
N MET A 1 17.23 27.97 -11.03
CA MET A 1 16.30 26.94 -10.54
C MET A 1 17.05 25.61 -10.50
N PRO A 2 16.95 24.81 -9.43
CA PRO A 2 17.43 23.44 -9.49
C PRO A 2 16.67 22.69 -10.61
N PRO A 3 17.31 21.73 -11.29
CA PRO A 3 16.64 20.94 -12.31
C PRO A 3 15.43 20.23 -11.69
N GLU A 4 14.33 20.21 -12.45
CA GLU A 4 13.12 19.47 -12.10
C GLU A 4 13.49 17.99 -11.97
N VAL A 5 13.42 17.46 -10.76
CA VAL A 5 13.74 16.05 -10.50
C VAL A 5 12.67 15.22 -11.19
N ALA A 6 13.06 14.46 -12.21
CA ALA A 6 12.15 13.63 -12.99
C ALA A 6 11.30 12.73 -12.07
N ASN A 7 9.98 12.89 -12.13
CA ASN A 7 8.98 12.02 -11.49
C ASN A 7 8.79 10.74 -12.33
N GLU A 8 9.89 10.09 -12.72
CA GLU A 8 9.85 8.87 -13.52
C GLU A 8 10.36 7.68 -12.72
N VAL A 9 9.79 6.51 -12.98
CA VAL A 9 10.27 5.24 -12.43
C VAL A 9 11.61 4.91 -13.11
N HIS A 10 12.64 4.64 -12.31
CA HIS A 10 13.95 4.29 -12.86
C HIS A 10 13.85 2.99 -13.70
N PRO A 11 14.43 2.92 -14.92
CA PRO A 11 14.27 1.77 -15.82
C PRO A 11 14.84 0.45 -15.27
N ARG A 12 15.70 0.53 -14.25
CA ARG A 12 16.22 -0.64 -13.52
C ARG A 12 15.43 -1.00 -12.25
N ASN A 13 14.34 -0.30 -11.95
CA ASN A 13 13.50 -0.64 -10.81
C ASN A 13 12.71 -1.92 -11.12
N ARG A 14 13.20 -3.03 -10.58
CA ARG A 14 12.60 -4.36 -10.73
C ARG A 14 11.68 -4.74 -9.57
N LEU A 15 11.64 -3.94 -8.49
CA LEU A 15 10.89 -4.28 -7.28
C LEU A 15 9.46 -3.74 -7.31
N ASN A 16 9.29 -2.48 -7.68
CA ASN A 16 8.00 -1.78 -7.61
C ASN A 16 7.87 -0.76 -8.74
N GLU A 17 6.82 0.06 -8.67
CA GLU A 17 6.48 1.07 -9.67
C GLU A 17 6.58 2.50 -9.11
N LEU A 18 7.39 2.68 -8.06
CA LEU A 18 7.60 3.98 -7.42
C LEU A 18 8.70 4.78 -8.11
N THR A 19 8.48 6.10 -8.19
CA THR A 19 9.53 7.08 -8.46
C THR A 19 10.53 7.13 -7.30
N GLY A 20 11.72 7.69 -7.53
CA GLY A 20 12.70 7.87 -6.46
C GLY A 20 12.17 8.72 -5.29
N ARG A 21 11.31 9.70 -5.57
CA ARG A 21 10.67 10.54 -4.56
C ARG A 21 9.69 9.74 -3.69
N GLU A 22 8.83 8.94 -4.31
CA GLU A 22 7.86 8.11 -3.58
C GLU A 22 8.56 7.03 -2.76
N TRP A 23 9.61 6.42 -3.30
CA TRP A 23 10.45 5.48 -2.57
C TRP A 23 11.04 6.12 -1.31
N LEU A 24 11.67 7.30 -1.44
CA LEU A 24 12.22 8.02 -0.29
C LEU A 24 11.14 8.39 0.74
N TYR A 25 9.95 8.79 0.28
CA TYR A 25 8.83 9.09 1.17
C TYR A 25 8.36 7.85 1.93
N PHE A 26 8.28 6.69 1.27
CA PHE A 26 7.88 5.43 1.90
C PHE A 26 8.86 4.97 2.98
N LEU A 27 10.16 5.21 2.79
CA LEU A 27 11.20 4.82 3.76
C LEU A 27 11.15 5.62 5.08
N ASN A 28 10.31 6.65 5.20
CA ASN A 28 10.11 7.32 6.48
C ASN A 28 9.52 6.33 7.50
N SER A 29 10.12 6.28 8.69
CA SER A 29 9.70 5.37 9.76
C SER A 29 8.35 5.72 10.40
N VAL A 30 7.82 6.92 10.10
CA VAL A 30 6.55 7.42 10.65
C VAL A 30 5.66 7.87 9.50
N ASP A 31 4.51 7.21 9.35
CA ASP A 31 3.47 7.57 8.39
C ASP A 31 2.27 8.17 9.13
N VAL A 32 2.07 9.49 8.99
CA VAL A 32 0.98 10.21 9.65
C VAL A 32 -0.26 10.18 8.74
N THR A 33 -1.27 9.41 9.14
CA THR A 33 -2.46 9.17 8.31
C THR A 33 -3.75 9.15 9.14
N ALA A 34 -4.87 9.46 8.49
CA ALA A 34 -6.22 9.33 9.04
C ALA A 34 -7.06 8.46 8.09
N TYR A 35 -7.09 7.15 8.36
CA TYR A 35 -7.80 6.21 7.50
C TYR A 35 -9.32 6.38 7.62
N PRO A 36 -10.06 6.39 6.50
CA PRO A 36 -11.50 6.59 6.52
C PRO A 36 -12.22 5.42 7.21
N VAL A 37 -13.25 5.75 7.99
CA VAL A 37 -14.11 4.79 8.70
C VAL A 37 -15.53 4.70 8.12
N SER A 38 -15.85 5.56 7.14
CA SER A 38 -17.11 5.58 6.40
C SER A 38 -16.89 5.78 4.90
N GLY A 39 -17.90 5.45 4.10
CA GLY A 39 -17.83 5.53 2.63
C GLY A 39 -17.10 4.34 2.00
N GLU A 40 -16.97 4.38 0.67
CA GLU A 40 -16.37 3.31 -0.13
C GLU A 40 -14.89 3.08 0.23
N ALA A 41 -14.14 4.18 0.42
CA ALA A 41 -12.76 4.13 0.84
C ALA A 41 -12.57 3.47 2.23
N ALA A 42 -13.61 3.36 3.06
CA ALA A 42 -13.50 2.65 4.33
C ALA A 42 -13.46 1.13 4.18
N CYS A 43 -13.62 0.58 2.96
CA CYS A 43 -13.47 -0.84 2.65
C CYS A 43 -14.20 -1.74 3.67
N GLY A 44 -15.49 -1.50 3.91
CA GLY A 44 -16.29 -2.30 4.84
C GLY A 44 -15.85 -2.20 6.30
N HIS A 45 -15.48 -1.01 6.79
CA HIS A 45 -15.02 -0.78 8.17
C HIS A 45 -15.94 -1.39 9.25
N ASN A 46 -17.26 -1.33 9.07
CA ASN A 46 -18.23 -1.92 10.00
C ASN A 46 -18.07 -3.43 10.22
N LEU A 47 -17.60 -4.17 9.20
CA LEU A 47 -17.29 -5.59 9.33
C LEU A 47 -15.89 -5.77 9.92
N ARG A 48 -14.90 -5.05 9.39
CA ARG A 48 -13.50 -5.19 9.82
C ARG A 48 -13.30 -4.83 11.29
N ARG A 49 -14.03 -3.84 11.82
CA ARG A 49 -13.94 -3.42 13.23
C ARG A 49 -14.41 -4.46 14.25
N GLN A 50 -15.06 -5.55 13.80
CA GLN A 50 -15.43 -6.66 14.68
C GLN A 50 -14.20 -7.48 15.12
N HIS A 51 -13.14 -7.49 14.31
CA HIS A 51 -11.85 -8.05 14.71
C HIS A 51 -11.15 -7.08 15.68
N PRO A 52 -10.51 -7.57 16.76
CA PRO A 52 -9.91 -6.70 17.79
C PRO A 52 -8.74 -5.83 17.31
N SER A 53 -8.05 -6.24 16.24
CA SER A 53 -6.89 -5.51 15.69
C SER A 53 -6.92 -5.42 14.16
N PRO A 54 -7.89 -4.70 13.57
CA PRO A 54 -8.03 -4.59 12.13
C PRO A 54 -6.94 -3.66 11.58
N LYS A 55 -6.24 -4.12 10.53
CA LYS A 55 -5.24 -3.30 9.85
C LYS A 55 -5.95 -2.38 8.85
N PRO A 56 -5.52 -1.10 8.69
CA PRO A 56 -6.03 -0.24 7.62
C PRO A 56 -5.69 -0.81 6.24
N PRO A 57 -6.65 -1.00 5.32
CA PRO A 57 -6.38 -1.61 4.01
C PRO A 57 -5.47 -0.75 3.16
N GLN A 58 -5.55 0.57 3.29
CA GLN A 58 -4.67 1.52 2.60
C GLN A 58 -3.22 1.39 3.08
N LEU A 59 -2.99 1.13 4.37
CA LEU A 59 -1.63 0.86 4.86
C LEU A 59 -1.08 -0.41 4.25
N MET A 60 -1.88 -1.48 4.28
CA MET A 60 -1.49 -2.77 3.71
C MET A 60 -1.25 -2.65 2.19
N ARG A 61 -2.07 -1.89 1.47
CA ARG A 61 -1.88 -1.56 0.05
C ARG A 61 -0.53 -0.89 -0.20
N LYS A 62 -0.18 0.16 0.56
CA LYS A 62 1.15 0.82 0.43
C LYS A 62 2.30 -0.18 0.57
N ILE A 63 2.19 -1.12 1.52
CA ILE A 63 3.20 -2.15 1.74
C ILE A 63 3.26 -3.13 0.56
N VAL A 64 2.12 -3.60 0.06
CA VAL A 64 2.05 -4.47 -1.12
C VAL A 64 2.69 -3.77 -2.32
N GLU A 65 2.22 -2.58 -2.68
CA GLU A 65 2.74 -1.79 -3.82
C GLU A 65 4.24 -1.48 -3.70
N PHE A 66 4.80 -1.39 -2.48
CA PHE A 66 6.23 -1.19 -2.30
C PHE A 66 7.06 -2.44 -2.63
N PHE A 67 6.52 -3.64 -2.43
CA PHE A 67 7.25 -4.91 -2.63
C PHE A 67 6.83 -5.67 -3.89
N THR A 68 5.90 -5.14 -4.68
CA THR A 68 5.37 -5.79 -5.88
C THR A 68 5.22 -4.81 -7.03
N LYS A 69 5.08 -5.36 -8.24
CA LYS A 69 4.53 -4.66 -9.42
C LYS A 69 3.09 -5.09 -9.70
N SER A 70 2.36 -4.25 -10.44
CA SER A 70 1.02 -4.58 -10.92
C SER A 70 1.00 -5.93 -11.65
N GLY A 71 0.01 -6.78 -11.33
CA GLY A 71 -0.14 -8.11 -11.92
C GLY A 71 0.81 -9.20 -11.40
N GLU A 72 1.70 -8.92 -10.45
CA GLU A 72 2.48 -9.95 -9.78
C GLU A 72 1.66 -10.74 -8.75
N TRP A 73 2.17 -11.91 -8.36
CA TRP A 73 1.51 -12.77 -7.38
C TRP A 73 2.02 -12.50 -5.97
N VAL A 74 1.08 -12.31 -5.03
CA VAL A 74 1.37 -12.20 -3.60
C VAL A 74 0.95 -13.47 -2.88
N LEU A 75 1.91 -14.14 -2.23
CA LEU A 75 1.67 -15.30 -1.39
C LEU A 75 1.78 -14.91 0.08
N ASP A 76 0.66 -15.00 0.80
CA ASP A 76 0.59 -14.83 2.25
C ASP A 76 0.00 -16.09 2.91
N PRO A 77 0.83 -17.03 3.39
CA PRO A 77 0.35 -18.24 4.05
C PRO A 77 -0.18 -17.96 5.48
N PHE A 78 -0.09 -16.72 5.97
CA PHE A 78 -0.49 -16.29 7.32
C PHE A 78 -1.57 -15.20 7.26
N VAL A 79 -2.46 -15.30 6.27
CA VAL A 79 -3.43 -14.28 5.87
C VAL A 79 -4.36 -13.76 6.98
N GLY A 80 -4.57 -14.54 8.04
CA GLY A 80 -5.45 -14.18 9.15
C GLY A 80 -6.84 -13.76 8.67
N VAL A 81 -7.23 -12.52 8.96
CA VAL A 81 -8.53 -11.95 8.55
C VAL A 81 -8.59 -11.41 7.12
N GLY A 82 -7.60 -11.70 6.26
CA GLY A 82 -7.65 -11.31 4.85
C GLY A 82 -7.07 -9.93 4.55
N GLY A 83 -6.30 -9.32 5.46
CA GLY A 83 -5.76 -7.97 5.28
C GLY A 83 -4.90 -7.82 4.02
N THR A 84 -4.06 -8.82 3.74
CA THR A 84 -3.22 -8.87 2.54
C THR A 84 -4.04 -9.06 1.27
N LEU A 85 -5.05 -9.95 1.26
CA LEU A 85 -5.92 -10.14 0.09
C LEU A 85 -6.69 -8.87 -0.26
N LEU A 86 -7.23 -8.20 0.75
CA LEU A 86 -7.92 -6.93 0.55
C LEU A 86 -6.97 -5.87 -0.01
N ALA A 87 -5.73 -5.82 0.47
CA ALA A 87 -4.71 -4.92 -0.09
C ALA A 87 -4.42 -5.24 -1.55
N CYS A 88 -4.19 -6.51 -1.91
CA CYS A 88 -3.97 -6.94 -3.29
C CYS A 88 -5.15 -6.56 -4.20
N SER A 89 -6.40 -6.73 -3.75
CA SER A 89 -7.58 -6.31 -4.53
C SER A 89 -7.66 -4.81 -4.79
N LEU A 90 -6.93 -4.00 -4.02
CA LEU A 90 -6.84 -2.55 -4.18
C LEU A 90 -5.59 -2.09 -4.95
N SER A 91 -4.64 -3.00 -5.23
CA SER A 91 -3.28 -2.66 -5.69
C SER A 91 -3.03 -2.88 -7.20
N GLY A 92 -3.99 -3.43 -7.95
CA GLY A 92 -3.90 -3.55 -9.42
C GLY A 92 -3.38 -4.88 -9.93
#